data_AF-A0A812PWL9-F1
#
_entry.id   AF-A0A812PWL9-F1
#
_cell.length_a   1.000
_cell.length_b   1.000
_cell.length_c   1.000
_cell.angle_alpha   90.00
_cell.angle_beta   90.00
_cell.angle_gamma   90.00
#
_symmetry.space_group_name_H-M   'P 1'
#
loop_
_entity.id
_entity.type
_entity.pdbx_description
1 polymer ?
#
loop_
_entity_poly.entity_id
_entity_poly.type
_entity_poly.pdbx_seq_one_letter_code
_entity_poly.pdbx_strand_id
1 'polypeptide(L)'
;MGPHWKNLSDCGAQGHLPGCSWTTTFSSGVTDARWKIATFRHPLDRFVASVNEHFALPSCDGVPCDGVVQQAQHQAERLLRDFPGQWRSCEHATQSYFLSATDMLGNPIAWDFLLEVDNFNRDLQELSRLTQIDIQEKEEKNSSGDSKLKQLYFDAIFADTKTICAVCKVYAQDFTCLGYEFPERCSNENCNSFGIYFP
;
A
#
# COMPACT_ATOMS: atom_id res chain seq x y z
N MET A 1 21.27 8.13 -4.20
CA MET A 1 20.04 7.32 -4.38
C MET A 1 20.00 6.85 -5.83
N GLY A 2 19.91 5.54 -6.06
CA GLY A 2 19.61 4.99 -7.39
C GLY A 2 18.11 4.67 -7.46
N PRO A 3 17.47 4.73 -8.63
CA PRO A 3 16.05 4.41 -8.77
C PRO A 3 15.77 2.92 -8.49
N HIS A 4 14.60 2.63 -7.91
CA HIS A 4 14.24 1.33 -7.33
C HIS A 4 14.23 0.16 -8.33
N TRP A 5 14.12 0.43 -9.64
CA TRP A 5 14.13 -0.57 -10.72
C TRP A 5 15.44 -1.35 -10.89
N LYS A 6 16.53 -1.03 -10.16
CA LYS A 6 17.82 -1.72 -10.33
C LYS A 6 17.94 -3.06 -9.59
N ASN A 7 17.03 -3.40 -8.69
CA ASN A 7 17.06 -4.63 -7.89
C ASN A 7 15.94 -5.63 -8.30
N LEU A 8 15.84 -5.94 -9.60
CA LEU A 8 14.79 -6.81 -10.15
C LEU A 8 15.01 -8.33 -9.91
N SER A 9 16.14 -8.73 -9.32
CA SER A 9 16.56 -10.14 -9.21
C SER A 9 15.97 -10.90 -8.02
N ASP A 10 15.67 -10.22 -6.89
CA ASP A 10 15.61 -10.90 -5.58
C ASP A 10 14.27 -10.75 -4.84
N CYS A 11 13.18 -10.35 -5.50
CA CYS A 11 11.82 -10.33 -4.91
C CYS A 11 11.19 -11.73 -4.74
N GLY A 12 11.99 -12.77 -4.54
CA GLY A 12 11.56 -14.17 -4.42
C GLY A 12 11.09 -14.53 -3.02
N ALA A 13 9.89 -14.09 -2.62
CA ALA A 13 9.32 -14.40 -1.32
C ALA A 13 8.93 -15.90 -1.20
N GLN A 14 9.85 -16.74 -0.69
CA GLN A 14 9.50 -18.03 -0.11
C GLN A 14 9.18 -17.86 1.38
N GLY A 15 7.89 -17.74 1.72
CA GLY A 15 7.48 -17.65 3.13
C GLY A 15 5.98 -17.82 3.34
N HIS A 16 5.62 -18.69 4.29
CA HIS A 16 4.41 -18.45 5.08
C HIS A 16 4.64 -17.17 5.88
N LEU A 17 3.83 -16.14 5.66
CA LEU A 17 3.89 -14.93 6.49
C LEU A 17 3.37 -15.25 7.89
N PRO A 18 4.16 -15.00 8.96
CA PRO A 18 3.64 -15.08 10.32
C PRO A 18 2.55 -14.02 10.53
N GLY A 19 1.55 -14.34 11.35
CA GLY A 19 0.45 -13.40 11.63
C GLY A 19 0.95 -12.08 12.23
N CYS A 20 0.58 -10.96 11.60
CA CYS A 20 0.84 -9.58 12.02
C CYS A 20 2.28 -9.22 12.46
N SER A 21 3.29 -9.97 12.03
CA SER A 21 4.69 -9.58 12.18
C SER A 21 5.07 -8.58 11.07
N TRP A 22 5.14 -7.29 11.42
CA TRP A 22 5.23 -6.13 10.52
C TRP A 22 6.63 -5.86 9.92
N THR A 23 6.79 -5.60 8.61
CA THR A 23 8.17 -5.44 8.07
C THR A 23 8.47 -4.53 6.77
N THR A 24 7.81 -4.56 5.57
CA THR A 24 8.11 -3.90 4.20
C THR A 24 9.15 -4.42 3.08
N THR A 25 10.38 -3.86 2.83
CA THR A 25 11.67 -4.42 2.22
C THR A 25 12.73 -3.31 1.94
N PHE A 26 14.02 -3.46 2.33
CA PHE A 26 15.04 -2.39 2.08
C PHE A 26 16.50 -2.84 1.84
N SER A 27 17.30 -1.90 1.31
CA SER A 27 18.76 -2.01 1.21
C SER A 27 19.47 -1.93 2.58
N SER A 28 20.71 -2.42 2.63
CA SER A 28 21.52 -2.65 3.84
C SER A 28 21.52 -1.54 4.88
N GLY A 29 21.46 -0.27 4.49
CA GLY A 29 21.56 0.87 5.43
C GLY A 29 20.45 0.98 6.47
N VAL A 30 19.35 0.22 6.36
CA VAL A 30 18.24 0.26 7.31
C VAL A 30 18.47 -0.63 8.55
N THR A 31 19.34 -1.65 8.49
CA THR A 31 19.58 -2.53 9.65
C THR A 31 20.25 -1.81 10.82
N ASP A 32 21.18 -0.91 10.50
CA ASP A 32 21.96 -0.10 11.44
C ASP A 32 21.26 1.20 11.89
N ALA A 33 20.05 1.47 11.39
CA ALA A 33 19.28 2.65 11.77
C ALA A 33 18.84 2.57 13.23
N ARG A 34 19.10 3.64 14.00
CA ARG A 34 18.69 3.76 15.42
C ARG A 34 17.16 3.69 15.61
N TRP A 35 16.42 4.12 14.60
CA TRP A 35 14.96 4.12 14.57
C TRP A 35 14.50 3.65 13.19
N LYS A 36 13.58 2.69 13.17
CA LYS A 36 12.97 2.12 11.98
C LYS A 36 11.50 2.53 11.98
N ILE A 37 11.18 3.47 11.09
CA ILE A 37 9.87 4.14 11.02
C ILE A 37 9.23 3.83 9.68
N ALA A 38 7.95 3.49 9.70
CA ALA A 38 7.18 3.11 8.51
C ALA A 38 5.95 4.02 8.36
N THR A 39 5.67 4.51 7.16
CA THR A 39 4.47 5.32 6.89
C THR A 39 3.42 4.51 6.15
N PHE A 40 2.16 4.53 6.61
CA PHE A 40 1.07 3.78 5.99
C PHE A 40 -0.17 4.62 5.71
N ARG A 41 -1.03 4.07 4.86
CA ARG A 41 -2.36 4.58 4.53
C ARG A 41 -3.36 3.45 4.63
N HIS A 42 -4.63 3.82 4.79
CA HIS A 42 -5.75 2.91 4.60
C HIS A 42 -5.59 2.07 3.30
N PRO A 43 -5.87 0.75 3.31
CA PRO A 43 -5.41 -0.13 2.23
C PRO A 43 -5.98 0.18 0.84
N LEU A 44 -7.23 0.65 0.76
CA LEU A 44 -7.85 1.03 -0.52
C LEU A 44 -7.22 2.27 -1.14
N ASP A 45 -6.91 3.28 -0.33
CA ASP A 45 -6.27 4.53 -0.76
C ASP A 45 -4.82 4.28 -1.22
N ARG A 46 -4.15 3.33 -0.58
CA ARG A 46 -2.83 2.84 -0.97
C ARG A 46 -2.87 2.08 -2.30
N PHE A 47 -3.92 1.29 -2.55
CA PHE A 47 -4.13 0.72 -3.87
C PHE A 47 -4.34 1.81 -4.94
N VAL A 48 -5.22 2.80 -4.71
CA VAL A 48 -5.47 3.91 -5.65
C VAL A 48 -4.21 4.74 -5.90
N ALA A 49 -3.42 5.03 -4.86
CA ALA A 49 -2.13 5.70 -5.00
C ALA A 49 -1.14 4.90 -5.86
N SER A 50 -1.18 3.56 -5.80
CA SER A 50 -0.33 2.68 -6.62
C SER A 50 -0.73 2.61 -8.09
N VAL A 51 -1.94 3.05 -8.49
CA VAL A 51 -2.36 3.09 -9.90
C VAL A 51 -1.59 4.18 -10.67
N ASN A 52 -1.23 5.28 -10.01
CA ASN A 52 -0.48 6.38 -10.59
C ASN A 52 0.46 7.02 -9.57
N GLU A 53 1.54 6.32 -9.26
CA GLU A 53 2.46 6.62 -8.14
C GLU A 53 3.29 7.91 -8.32
N HIS A 54 3.39 8.44 -9.54
CA HIS A 54 4.31 9.55 -9.86
C HIS A 54 3.66 10.76 -10.54
N PHE A 55 2.38 10.69 -10.90
CA PHE A 55 1.69 11.78 -11.58
C PHE A 55 0.33 12.06 -10.94
N ALA A 56 -0.15 13.30 -11.09
CA ALA A 56 -1.54 13.59 -10.78
C ALA A 56 -2.47 12.72 -11.63
N LEU A 57 -3.55 12.22 -11.03
CA LEU A 57 -4.60 11.51 -11.76
C LEU A 57 -5.20 12.46 -12.82
N PRO A 58 -5.23 12.08 -14.11
CA PRO A 58 -5.77 12.94 -15.17
C PRO A 58 -7.29 12.99 -15.05
N SER A 59 -7.91 14.10 -15.50
CA SER A 59 -9.35 14.16 -15.72
C SER A 59 -9.68 14.16 -17.21
N CYS A 60 -10.77 13.51 -17.56
CA CYS A 60 -11.36 13.50 -18.88
C CYS A 60 -12.72 14.21 -18.74
N ASP A 61 -12.86 15.42 -19.28
CA ASP A 61 -14.07 16.26 -19.17
C ASP A 61 -14.62 16.44 -17.73
N GLY A 62 -13.72 16.47 -16.73
CA GLY A 62 -14.08 16.64 -15.32
C GLY A 62 -14.47 15.36 -14.57
N VAL A 63 -14.42 14.20 -15.22
CA VAL A 63 -14.60 12.88 -14.60
C VAL A 63 -13.28 12.06 -14.66
N PRO A 64 -13.18 10.92 -13.94
CA PRO A 64 -12.10 9.97 -14.11
C PRO A 64 -11.97 9.52 -15.56
N CYS A 65 -10.74 9.34 -16.04
CA CYS A 65 -10.50 8.78 -17.37
C CYS A 65 -10.68 7.26 -17.34
N ASP A 66 -11.61 6.72 -18.15
CA ASP A 66 -11.92 5.29 -18.22
C ASP A 66 -10.68 4.40 -18.37
N GLY A 67 -9.69 4.81 -19.17
CA GLY A 67 -8.45 4.05 -19.35
C GLY A 67 -7.63 3.87 -18.06
N VAL A 68 -7.67 4.83 -17.14
CA VAL A 68 -7.00 4.74 -15.84
C VAL A 68 -7.83 3.88 -14.87
N VAL A 69 -9.16 3.94 -14.94
CA VAL A 69 -10.05 3.03 -14.18
C VAL A 69 -9.85 1.58 -14.62
N GLN A 70 -9.80 1.31 -15.93
CA GLN A 70 -9.51 -0.01 -16.49
C GLN A 70 -8.09 -0.50 -16.14
N GLN A 71 -7.09 0.39 -16.13
CA GLN A 71 -5.74 0.07 -15.66
C GLN A 71 -5.76 -0.38 -14.19
N ALA A 72 -6.49 0.32 -13.32
CA ALA A 72 -6.65 -0.08 -11.92
C ALA A 72 -7.31 -1.45 -11.79
N GLN A 73 -8.43 -1.68 -12.48
CA GLN A 73 -9.13 -2.98 -12.46
C GLN A 73 -8.18 -4.12 -12.90
N HIS A 74 -7.44 -3.93 -13.98
CA HIS A 74 -6.44 -4.89 -14.44
C HIS A 74 -5.28 -5.09 -13.45
N GLN A 75 -4.85 -4.03 -12.75
CA GLN A 75 -3.83 -4.09 -11.70
C GLN A 75 -4.31 -4.90 -10.49
N ALA A 76 -5.58 -4.75 -10.08
CA ALA A 76 -6.18 -5.57 -9.02
C ALA A 76 -6.26 -7.06 -9.40
N GLU A 77 -6.66 -7.38 -10.63
CA GLU A 77 -6.66 -8.76 -11.14
C GLU A 77 -5.26 -9.37 -11.18
N ARG A 78 -4.27 -8.59 -11.63
CA ARG A 78 -2.87 -9.03 -11.65
C ARG A 78 -2.34 -9.26 -10.25
N LEU A 79 -2.58 -8.36 -9.30
CA LEU A 79 -2.19 -8.54 -7.91
C LEU A 79 -2.81 -9.84 -7.36
N LEU A 80 -4.12 -10.03 -7.49
CA LEU A 80 -4.82 -11.24 -7.01
C LEU A 80 -4.23 -12.55 -7.57
N ARG A 81 -3.76 -12.55 -8.83
CA ARG A 81 -3.20 -13.74 -9.49
C ARG A 81 -1.71 -13.97 -9.16
N ASP A 82 -0.92 -12.91 -9.19
CA ASP A 82 0.55 -13.00 -9.19
C ASP A 82 1.16 -12.79 -7.78
N PHE A 83 0.41 -12.21 -6.84
CA PHE A 83 0.90 -11.88 -5.50
C PHE A 83 0.72 -13.01 -4.47
N PRO A 84 1.65 -13.17 -3.51
CA PRO A 84 2.94 -12.49 -3.41
C PRO A 84 4.03 -13.14 -4.27
N GLY A 85 3.91 -14.44 -4.59
CA GLY A 85 5.04 -15.27 -5.03
C GLY A 85 5.50 -15.18 -6.49
N GLN A 86 4.73 -14.54 -7.38
CA GLN A 86 5.09 -14.34 -8.80
C GLN A 86 5.27 -12.86 -9.18
N TRP A 87 5.08 -11.93 -8.24
CA TRP A 87 5.17 -10.50 -8.50
C TRP A 87 6.63 -10.06 -8.67
N ARG A 88 6.94 -9.38 -9.78
CA ARG A 88 8.32 -8.97 -10.17
C ARG A 88 8.50 -7.46 -10.35
N SER A 89 7.70 -6.65 -9.66
CA SER A 89 7.87 -5.18 -9.62
C SER A 89 7.94 -4.69 -8.18
N CYS A 90 9.03 -3.99 -7.84
CA CYS A 90 9.25 -3.43 -6.51
C CYS A 90 8.18 -2.39 -6.15
N GLU A 91 7.84 -1.50 -7.07
CA GLU A 91 7.02 -0.30 -6.84
C GLU A 91 5.64 -0.66 -6.25
N HIS A 92 4.82 -1.41 -6.97
CA HIS A 92 3.51 -1.83 -6.46
C HIS A 92 3.59 -2.84 -5.31
N ALA A 93 4.62 -3.68 -5.22
CA ALA A 93 4.81 -4.56 -4.07
C ALA A 93 5.13 -3.76 -2.80
N THR A 94 5.97 -2.73 -2.86
CA THR A 94 6.28 -1.89 -1.68
C THR A 94 5.05 -1.17 -1.13
N GLN A 95 4.04 -0.88 -1.97
CA GLN A 95 2.76 -0.36 -1.50
C GLN A 95 1.75 -1.45 -1.10
N SER A 96 1.78 -2.65 -1.70
CA SER A 96 0.85 -3.76 -1.38
C SER A 96 1.31 -4.67 -0.23
N TYR A 97 2.59 -4.59 0.14
CA TYR A 97 3.29 -5.54 1.03
C TYR A 97 3.90 -4.80 2.22
N PHE A 98 3.20 -3.77 2.72
CA PHE A 98 3.69 -2.87 3.77
C PHE A 98 4.11 -3.61 5.04
N LEU A 99 3.53 -4.78 5.30
CA LEU A 99 3.75 -5.57 6.50
C LEU A 99 4.68 -6.79 6.36
N SER A 100 5.47 -6.89 5.27
CA SER A 100 6.16 -8.16 4.93
C SER A 100 7.55 -8.04 4.23
N ALA A 101 8.44 -7.18 4.75
CA ALA A 101 9.86 -7.12 4.46
C ALA A 101 10.64 -8.33 4.87
N THR A 102 11.77 -8.30 4.19
CA THR A 102 13.05 -8.71 4.66
C THR A 102 14.04 -7.54 4.61
N ASP A 103 15.14 -7.62 5.36
CA ASP A 103 16.39 -7.00 4.94
C ASP A 103 16.87 -7.62 3.60
N MET A 104 18.06 -7.24 3.12
CA MET A 104 18.63 -7.83 1.90
C MET A 104 18.96 -9.34 2.01
N LEU A 105 18.79 -9.96 3.18
CA LEU A 105 19.14 -11.35 3.46
C LEU A 105 17.92 -12.27 3.67
N GLY A 106 16.70 -11.73 3.65
CA GLY A 106 15.49 -12.51 3.93
C GLY A 106 14.93 -12.35 5.35
N ASN A 107 15.50 -11.50 6.21
CA ASN A 107 15.12 -11.42 7.63
C ASN A 107 14.06 -10.34 7.92
N PRO A 108 12.97 -10.66 8.64
CA PRO A 108 12.01 -9.69 9.18
C PRO A 108 12.62 -8.42 9.81
N ILE A 109 12.28 -7.25 9.25
CA ILE A 109 12.61 -5.94 9.84
C ILE A 109 11.54 -5.57 10.87
N ALA A 110 11.83 -5.70 12.17
CA ALA A 110 10.97 -5.14 13.20
C ALA A 110 10.96 -3.60 13.14
N TRP A 111 9.77 -3.00 13.16
CA TRP A 111 9.55 -1.56 13.20
C TRP A 111 9.47 -1.03 14.63
N ASP A 112 10.06 0.14 14.87
CA ASP A 112 9.98 0.86 16.15
C ASP A 112 8.75 1.78 16.21
N PHE A 113 8.29 2.28 15.06
CA PHE A 113 7.13 3.17 14.96
C PHE A 113 6.40 3.02 13.62
N LEU A 114 5.07 2.98 13.65
CA LEU A 114 4.20 3.05 12.48
C LEU A 114 3.48 4.41 12.49
N LEU A 115 3.53 5.12 11.36
CA LEU A 115 2.98 6.46 11.20
C LEU A 115 1.86 6.41 10.16
N GLU A 116 0.62 6.67 10.58
CA GLU A 116 -0.53 6.72 9.69
C GLU A 116 -0.57 8.08 9.00
N VAL A 117 -0.46 8.11 7.67
CA VAL A 117 -0.42 9.34 6.89
C VAL A 117 -1.74 10.12 6.97
N ASP A 118 -2.85 9.44 7.24
CA ASP A 118 -4.16 10.06 7.40
C ASP A 118 -4.32 10.69 8.81
N ASN A 119 -3.43 10.36 9.75
CA ASN A 119 -3.27 10.98 11.07
C ASN A 119 -1.86 11.62 11.24
N PHE A 120 -1.23 12.05 10.14
CA PHE A 120 0.20 12.39 10.07
C PHE A 120 0.70 13.28 11.22
N ASN A 121 0.02 14.39 11.51
CA ASN A 121 0.47 15.36 12.52
C ASN A 121 0.43 14.79 13.95
N ARG A 122 -0.54 13.92 14.28
CA ARG A 122 -0.62 13.22 15.57
C ARG A 122 0.59 12.30 15.74
N ASP A 123 0.85 11.50 14.72
CA ASP A 123 1.89 10.47 14.77
C ASP A 123 3.30 11.09 14.63
N LEU A 124 3.43 12.24 13.96
CA LEU A 124 4.66 13.03 13.91
C LEU A 124 5.02 13.66 15.27
N GLN A 125 4.02 14.14 16.02
CA GLN A 125 4.21 14.64 17.39
C GLN A 125 4.67 13.52 18.33
N GLU A 126 4.04 12.34 18.24
CA GLU A 126 4.45 11.16 19.01
C GLU A 126 5.85 10.67 18.63
N LEU A 127 6.18 10.64 17.34
CA LEU A 127 7.52 10.33 16.85
C LEU A 127 8.56 11.34 17.37
N SER A 128 8.25 12.63 17.37
CA SER A 128 9.13 13.68 17.93
C SER A 128 9.35 13.47 19.43
N ARG A 129 8.30 13.10 20.17
CA ARG A 129 8.35 12.76 21.61
C ARG A 129 9.22 11.53 21.90
N LEU A 130 9.11 10.48 21.08
CA LEU A 130 9.88 9.23 21.22
C LEU A 130 11.35 9.40 20.85
N THR A 131 11.62 10.09 19.75
CA THR A 131 12.98 10.25 19.19
C THR A 131 13.78 11.38 19.84
N GLN A 132 13.11 12.32 20.51
CA GLN A 132 13.66 13.61 20.97
C GLN A 132 14.21 14.50 19.83
N ILE A 133 13.72 14.28 18.62
CA ILE A 133 14.03 15.11 17.45
C ILE A 133 12.87 16.11 17.27
N ASP A 134 13.20 17.40 17.13
CA ASP A 134 12.23 18.42 16.75
C ASP A 134 11.95 18.31 15.25
N ILE A 135 10.86 17.64 14.87
CA ILE A 135 10.45 17.48 13.48
C ILE A 135 9.49 18.61 13.10
N GLN A 136 10.05 19.72 12.61
CA GLN A 136 9.25 20.87 12.20
C GLN A 136 8.51 20.61 10.89
N GLU A 137 7.21 20.87 10.88
CA GLU A 137 6.40 20.89 9.67
C GLU A 137 6.91 21.98 8.72
N LYS A 138 7.39 21.58 7.54
CA LYS A 138 7.45 22.45 6.38
C LYS A 138 6.21 22.20 5.54
N GLU A 139 5.38 23.23 5.39
CA GLU A 139 4.31 23.24 4.39
C GLU A 139 4.91 23.25 2.97
N GLU A 140 5.27 22.08 2.46
CA GLU A 140 5.41 21.90 1.03
C GLU A 140 4.03 21.78 0.40
N LYS A 141 3.77 22.54 -0.67
CA LYS A 141 2.50 22.47 -1.39
C LYS A 141 2.33 21.06 -1.96
N ASN A 142 1.45 20.27 -1.34
CA ASN A 142 1.13 18.93 -1.76
C ASN A 142 0.58 18.94 -3.20
N SER A 143 1.41 18.53 -4.15
CA SER A 143 1.13 18.54 -5.59
C SER A 143 0.28 17.37 -6.06
N SER A 144 -0.17 16.48 -5.15
CA SER A 144 -0.84 15.21 -5.48
C SER A 144 -2.23 15.33 -6.12
N GLY A 145 -2.65 16.52 -6.56
CA GLY A 145 -3.87 16.75 -7.33
C GLY A 145 -5.14 16.97 -6.50
N ASP A 146 -6.22 17.30 -7.21
CA ASP A 146 -7.54 17.62 -6.65
C ASP A 146 -8.10 16.46 -5.81
N SER A 147 -8.43 16.74 -4.55
CA SER A 147 -9.02 15.76 -3.62
C SER A 147 -10.38 15.24 -4.10
N LYS A 148 -11.16 16.08 -4.80
CA LYS A 148 -12.43 15.66 -5.39
C LYS A 148 -12.21 14.67 -6.53
N LEU A 149 -11.19 14.90 -7.37
CA LEU A 149 -10.86 13.98 -8.47
C LEU A 149 -10.39 12.62 -7.93
N LYS A 150 -9.59 12.60 -6.85
CA LYS A 150 -9.23 11.35 -6.15
C LYS A 150 -10.44 10.57 -5.66
N GLN A 151 -11.41 11.25 -5.04
CA GLN A 151 -12.64 10.58 -4.59
C GLN A 151 -13.40 9.99 -5.79
N LEU A 152 -13.55 10.73 -6.88
CA LEU A 152 -14.19 10.21 -8.10
C LEU A 152 -13.46 8.98 -8.65
N TYR A 153 -12.13 8.95 -8.60
CA TYR A 153 -11.34 7.77 -8.98
C TYR A 153 -11.55 6.60 -8.03
N PHE A 154 -11.53 6.83 -6.72
CA PHE A 154 -11.82 5.81 -5.71
C PHE A 154 -13.19 5.17 -5.96
N ASP A 155 -14.22 6.01 -6.12
CA ASP A 155 -15.60 5.59 -6.37
C ASP A 155 -15.71 4.80 -7.69
N ALA A 156 -15.08 5.27 -8.77
CA ALA A 156 -15.12 4.63 -10.09
C ALA A 156 -14.35 3.29 -10.14
N ILE A 157 -13.20 3.20 -9.45
CA ILE A 157 -12.38 1.99 -9.38
C ILE A 157 -13.10 0.92 -8.56
N PHE A 158 -13.60 1.28 -7.37
CA PHE A 158 -14.26 0.35 -6.46
C PHE A 158 -15.76 0.16 -6.73
N ALA A 159 -16.34 0.86 -7.71
CA ALA A 159 -17.67 0.53 -8.24
C ALA A 159 -17.74 -0.94 -8.71
N ASP A 160 -16.68 -1.44 -9.35
CA ASP A 160 -16.58 -2.86 -9.72
C ASP A 160 -16.37 -3.77 -8.50
N THR A 161 -17.30 -4.70 -8.30
CA THR A 161 -17.25 -5.65 -7.17
C THR A 161 -16.05 -6.60 -7.27
N LYS A 162 -15.64 -7.00 -8.48
CA LYS A 162 -14.49 -7.90 -8.63
C LYS A 162 -13.20 -7.22 -8.15
N THR A 163 -13.02 -5.95 -8.50
CA THR A 163 -11.88 -5.12 -8.12
C THR A 163 -11.81 -4.91 -6.61
N ILE A 164 -12.90 -4.51 -5.95
CA ILE A 164 -12.86 -4.33 -4.48
C ILE A 164 -12.62 -5.66 -3.75
N CYS A 165 -13.21 -6.77 -4.21
CA CYS A 165 -12.94 -8.10 -3.68
C CYS A 165 -11.47 -8.51 -3.85
N ALA A 166 -10.88 -8.27 -5.03
CA ALA A 166 -9.48 -8.58 -5.32
C ALA A 166 -8.52 -7.78 -4.43
N VAL A 167 -8.74 -6.46 -4.31
CA VAL A 167 -7.92 -5.59 -3.45
C VAL A 167 -8.07 -5.98 -1.99
N CYS A 168 -9.28 -6.16 -1.47
CA CYS A 168 -9.47 -6.61 -0.09
C CYS A 168 -8.83 -7.98 0.19
N LYS A 169 -8.78 -8.89 -0.78
CA LYS A 169 -8.11 -10.19 -0.61
C LYS A 169 -6.59 -10.05 -0.56
N VAL A 170 -6.01 -9.22 -1.43
CA VAL A 170 -4.56 -8.93 -1.48
C VAL A 170 -4.10 -8.21 -0.22
N TYR A 171 -4.87 -7.23 0.25
CA TYR A 171 -4.55 -6.39 1.41
C TYR A 171 -5.16 -6.92 2.74
N ALA A 172 -5.67 -8.15 2.78
CA ALA A 172 -6.40 -8.69 3.94
C ALA A 172 -5.56 -8.69 5.25
N GLN A 173 -4.25 -8.89 5.12
CA GLN A 173 -3.33 -8.80 6.25
C GLN A 173 -3.24 -7.37 6.78
N ASP A 174 -3.22 -6.38 5.90
CA ASP A 174 -3.11 -4.97 6.30
C ASP A 174 -4.36 -4.48 7.02
N PHE A 175 -5.56 -4.86 6.54
CA PHE A 175 -6.81 -4.60 7.27
C PHE A 175 -6.76 -5.20 8.68
N THR A 176 -6.52 -6.52 8.77
CA THR A 176 -6.50 -7.25 10.04
C THR A 176 -5.46 -6.69 11.02
N CYS A 177 -4.25 -6.43 10.56
CA CYS A 177 -3.13 -6.11 11.45
C CYS A 177 -3.10 -4.63 11.82
N LEU A 178 -3.33 -3.70 10.88
CA LEU A 178 -3.40 -2.26 11.19
C LEU A 178 -4.70 -1.86 11.90
N GLY A 179 -5.67 -2.78 12.04
CA GLY A 179 -6.92 -2.55 12.77
C GLY A 179 -7.97 -1.79 11.96
N TYR A 180 -7.90 -1.83 10.63
CA TYR A 180 -8.93 -1.25 9.77
C TYR A 180 -10.10 -2.22 9.60
N GLU A 181 -11.32 -1.69 9.59
CA GLU A 181 -12.52 -2.45 9.25
C GLU A 181 -12.49 -2.83 7.76
N PHE A 182 -12.86 -4.08 7.45
CA PHE A 182 -13.08 -4.49 6.06
C PHE A 182 -14.34 -3.80 5.52
N PRO A 183 -14.31 -3.26 4.27
CA PRO A 183 -15.52 -2.74 3.63
C PRO A 183 -16.61 -3.82 3.55
N GLU A 184 -17.89 -3.46 3.75
CA GLU A 184 -19.02 -4.41 3.73
C GLU A 184 -19.09 -5.25 2.43
N ARG A 185 -18.64 -4.67 1.31
CA ARG A 185 -18.57 -5.34 -0.01
C ARG A 185 -17.47 -6.40 -0.09
N CYS A 186 -16.53 -6.44 0.84
CA CYS A 186 -15.45 -7.41 0.93
C CYS A 186 -15.84 -8.60 1.80
N SER A 187 -16.90 -9.31 1.38
CA SER A 187 -17.47 -10.45 2.08
C SER A 187 -17.54 -11.68 1.17
N ASN A 188 -17.58 -12.88 1.77
CA ASN A 188 -17.77 -14.13 1.01
C ASN A 188 -19.06 -14.11 0.17
N GLU A 189 -20.15 -13.50 0.66
CA GLU A 189 -21.40 -13.35 -0.10
C GLU A 189 -21.20 -12.58 -1.42
N ASN A 190 -20.46 -11.47 -1.38
CA ASN A 190 -20.22 -10.61 -2.53
C ASN A 190 -19.12 -11.15 -3.48
N CYS A 191 -18.12 -11.85 -2.93
CA CYS A 191 -16.87 -12.15 -3.63
C CYS A 191 -16.75 -13.59 -4.16
N ASN A 192 -17.54 -14.54 -3.64
CA ASN A 192 -17.51 -15.95 -4.08
C ASN A 192 -17.84 -16.14 -5.56
N SER A 193 -18.67 -15.27 -6.15
CA SER A 193 -19.03 -15.27 -7.58
C SER A 193 -17.84 -15.04 -8.51
N PHE A 194 -16.75 -14.44 -7.99
CA PHE A 194 -15.49 -14.22 -8.68
C PHE A 194 -14.39 -15.24 -8.30
N GLY A 195 -14.73 -16.25 -7.48
CA GLY A 195 -13.78 -17.23 -6.94
C GLY A 195 -12.86 -16.67 -5.85
N ILE A 196 -13.25 -15.57 -5.20
CA ILE A 196 -12.46 -14.90 -4.16
C ILE A 196 -13.09 -15.19 -2.79
N TYR A 197 -12.33 -15.87 -1.94
CA TYR A 197 -12.76 -16.33 -0.62
C TYR A 197 -11.95 -15.67 0.50
N PHE A 198 -12.63 -15.20 1.54
CA PHE A 198 -12.08 -14.65 2.78
C PHE A 198 -12.09 -15.74 3.88
N PRO A 199 -11.04 -15.80 4.72
CA PRO A 199 -10.95 -16.77 5.82
C PRO A 199 -11.99 -16.52 6.92
#